data_AF-A0A925HGF3-F1
#
_entry.id   AF-A0A925HGF3-F1
#
_cell.length_a   1.000
_cell.length_b   1.000
_cell.length_c   1.000
_cell.angle_alpha   90.00
_cell.angle_beta   90.00
_cell.angle_gamma   90.00
#
_symmetry.space_group_name_H-M   'P 1'
#
loop_
_entity.id
_entity.type
_entity.pdbx_description
1 polymer ?
#
loop_
_entity_poly.entity_id
_entity_poly.type
_entity_poly.pdbx_seq_one_letter_code
_entity_poly.pdbx_strand_id
1 'polypeptide(L)'
;MSSHFPSYTRPELIADGCVHAIGVIGGLCAGAILIAIALTHLDAGASAAVVIYVLGMLAVFGFSAAYNMTRGPRRWLLQRFDHAAIYVKIAATYTPFAAVKMGGLAGFSLLGAVWAIAVLGAAAKLYMPAQFVRTSYVLYLAQGWACLFALPPLIEALSATALALLLIGGVLYTVGVVFHLWQRLPYNNAIWHGFVLVASACHFGAVLDAVVLS
;
A
#
# COMPACT_ATOMS: atom_id res chain seq x y z
N MET A 1 16.52 21.70 -9.37
CA MET A 1 16.87 20.27 -9.51
C MET A 1 16.09 19.70 -10.68
N SER A 2 16.73 19.36 -11.78
CA SER A 2 16.09 18.69 -12.91
C SER A 2 15.81 17.24 -12.53
N SER A 3 14.59 16.94 -12.10
CA SER A 3 14.14 15.55 -11.95
C SER A 3 14.13 14.89 -13.33
N HIS A 4 15.12 14.05 -13.62
CA HIS A 4 15.12 13.19 -14.81
C HIS A 4 14.07 12.10 -14.60
N PHE A 5 12.91 12.27 -15.24
CA PHE A 5 11.86 11.26 -15.20
C PHE A 5 12.12 10.18 -16.26
N PRO A 6 11.73 8.92 -16.00
CA PRO A 6 11.73 7.89 -17.04
C PRO A 6 10.93 8.33 -18.26
N SER A 7 11.44 7.99 -19.44
CA SER A 7 10.74 8.17 -20.71
C SER A 7 10.18 6.83 -21.16
N TYR A 8 8.85 6.75 -21.26
CA TYR A 8 8.12 5.55 -21.69
C TYR A 8 7.47 5.81 -23.05
N THR A 9 7.36 4.75 -23.86
CA THR A 9 6.67 4.80 -25.15
C THR A 9 5.16 4.99 -24.96
N ARG A 10 4.44 5.42 -26.01
CA ARG A 10 2.98 5.57 -25.94
C ARG A 10 2.26 4.28 -25.53
N PRO A 11 2.58 3.09 -26.07
CA PRO A 11 1.95 1.84 -25.63
C PRO A 11 2.17 1.53 -24.14
N GLU A 12 3.38 1.79 -23.63
CA GLU A 12 3.67 1.58 -22.20
C GLU A 12 2.86 2.52 -21.31
N LEU A 13 2.70 3.78 -21.71
CA LEU A 13 1.88 4.75 -20.98
C LEU A 13 0.40 4.39 -20.99
N ILE A 14 -0.12 3.85 -22.09
CA ILE A 14 -1.50 3.38 -22.18
C ILE A 14 -1.70 2.18 -21.25
N ALA A 15 -0.80 1.19 -21.30
CA ALA A 15 -0.87 0.02 -20.43
C ALA A 15 -0.85 0.42 -18.94
N ASP A 16 0.08 1.30 -18.56
CA ASP A 16 0.21 1.83 -17.21
C ASP A 16 -1.04 2.61 -16.78
N GLY A 17 -1.56 3.45 -17.67
CA GLY A 17 -2.79 4.21 -17.45
C GLY A 17 -4.01 3.32 -17.24
N CYS A 18 -4.13 2.20 -17.98
CA CYS A 18 -5.20 1.22 -17.76
C CYS A 18 -5.12 0.59 -16.37
N VAL A 19 -3.91 0.20 -15.92
CA VAL A 19 -3.71 -0.36 -14.57
C VAL A 19 -4.10 0.65 -13.49
N HIS A 20 -3.69 1.92 -13.64
CA HIS A 20 -4.10 2.98 -12.71
C HIS A 20 -5.59 3.26 -12.72
N ALA A 21 -6.24 3.28 -13.88
CA ALA A 21 -7.68 3.47 -13.99
C ALA A 21 -8.45 2.35 -13.28
N ILE A 22 -8.07 1.10 -13.50
CA ILE A 22 -8.65 -0.06 -12.80
C ILE A 22 -8.42 0.06 -11.30
N GLY A 23 -7.20 0.40 -10.87
CA GLY A 23 -6.86 0.55 -9.46
C GLY A 23 -7.65 1.66 -8.75
N VAL A 24 -7.75 2.85 -9.34
CA VAL A 24 -8.48 3.97 -8.75
C VAL A 24 -9.97 3.69 -8.72
N ILE A 25 -10.58 3.27 -9.83
CA ILE A 25 -12.03 3.01 -9.90
C ILE A 25 -12.39 1.82 -9.00
N GLY A 26 -11.67 0.71 -9.14
CA GLY A 26 -11.88 -0.49 -8.34
C GLY A 26 -11.66 -0.22 -6.85
N GLY A 27 -10.60 0.52 -6.50
CA GLY A 27 -10.32 0.92 -5.13
C GLY A 27 -11.40 1.82 -4.52
N LEU A 28 -11.95 2.76 -5.29
CA LEU A 28 -13.08 3.60 -4.86
C LEU A 28 -14.33 2.78 -4.62
N CYS A 29 -14.72 1.92 -5.56
CA CYS A 29 -15.90 1.07 -5.41
C CYS A 29 -15.76 0.08 -4.25
N ALA A 30 -14.66 -0.68 -4.21
CA ALA A 30 -14.41 -1.66 -3.16
C ALA A 30 -14.23 -1.00 -1.79
N GLY A 31 -13.53 0.13 -1.73
CA GLY A 31 -13.34 0.92 -0.52
C GLY A 31 -14.65 1.49 0.01
N ALA A 32 -15.51 2.03 -0.85
CA ALA A 32 -16.83 2.53 -0.44
C ALA A 32 -17.72 1.41 0.10
N ILE A 33 -17.74 0.25 -0.56
CA ILE A 33 -18.47 -0.94 -0.09
C ILE A 33 -17.95 -1.38 1.28
N LEU A 34 -16.63 -1.49 1.44
CA LEU A 34 -16.02 -1.95 2.68
C LEU A 34 -16.28 -0.97 3.84
N ILE A 35 -16.20 0.35 3.59
CA ILE A 35 -16.56 1.36 4.59
C ILE A 35 -18.04 1.29 4.94
N ALA A 36 -18.93 1.14 3.96
CA ALA A 36 -20.37 1.03 4.21
C ALA A 36 -20.67 -0.17 5.13
N ILE A 37 -20.12 -1.34 4.80
CA ILE A 37 -20.27 -2.55 5.62
C ILE A 37 -19.69 -2.34 7.03
N ALA A 38 -18.52 -1.72 7.14
CA ALA A 38 -17.90 -1.46 8.43
C ALA A 38 -18.77 -0.58 9.32
N LEU A 39 -19.26 0.54 8.78
CA LEU A 39 -20.08 1.50 9.53
C LEU A 39 -21.47 0.95 9.89
N THR A 40 -21.98 -0.07 9.18
CA THR A 40 -23.27 -0.68 9.49
C THR A 40 -23.17 -1.86 10.46
N HIS A 41 -22.04 -2.56 10.49
CA HIS A 41 -21.94 -3.85 11.20
C HIS A 41 -20.87 -3.90 12.31
N LEU A 42 -19.91 -2.99 12.32
CA LEU A 42 -18.80 -3.02 13.26
C LEU A 42 -18.91 -1.94 14.33
N ASP A 43 -18.23 -2.14 15.46
CA ASP A 43 -18.06 -1.09 16.45
C ASP A 43 -17.21 0.08 15.89
N ALA A 44 -17.21 1.20 16.62
CA ALA A 44 -16.53 2.42 16.19
C ALA A 44 -15.01 2.25 16.01
N GLY A 45 -14.36 1.43 16.83
CA GLY A 45 -12.91 1.20 16.75
C GLY A 45 -12.55 0.36 15.53
N ALA A 46 -13.26 -0.74 15.31
CA ALA A 46 -13.08 -1.58 14.12
C ALA A 46 -13.43 -0.81 12.83
N SER A 47 -14.50 -0.02 12.84
CA SER A 47 -14.86 0.88 11.74
C SER A 47 -13.76 1.88 11.41
N ALA A 48 -13.18 2.53 12.43
CA ALA A 48 -12.10 3.48 12.24
C ALA A 48 -10.85 2.82 11.63
N ALA A 49 -10.50 1.61 12.07
CA ALA A 49 -9.39 0.86 11.52
C ALA A 49 -9.58 0.51 10.03
N VAL A 50 -10.80 0.12 9.64
CA VAL A 50 -11.15 -0.13 8.23
C VAL A 50 -11.10 1.15 7.39
N VAL A 51 -11.60 2.27 7.91
CA VAL A 51 -11.53 3.57 7.21
C VAL A 51 -10.07 3.98 6.99
N ILE A 52 -9.20 3.84 8.00
CA ILE A 52 -7.77 4.13 7.88
C ILE A 52 -7.13 3.28 6.78
N TYR A 53 -7.43 1.98 6.74
CA TYR A 53 -6.97 1.07 5.70
C TYR A 53 -7.38 1.55 4.29
N VAL A 54 -8.66 1.85 4.11
CA VAL A 54 -9.22 2.28 2.81
C VAL A 54 -8.61 3.62 2.37
N LEU A 55 -8.47 4.58 3.28
CA LEU A 55 -7.84 5.86 2.95
C LEU A 55 -6.37 5.69 2.52
N GLY A 56 -5.61 4.82 3.20
CA GLY A 56 -4.24 4.49 2.78
C GLY A 56 -4.18 3.84 1.39
N MET A 57 -5.13 2.95 1.07
CA MET A 57 -5.27 2.35 -0.26
C MET A 57 -5.53 3.39 -1.34
N LEU A 58 -6.54 4.24 -1.12
CA LEU A 58 -6.93 5.28 -2.07
C LEU A 58 -5.84 6.33 -2.25
N ALA A 59 -5.09 6.65 -1.20
CA ALA A 59 -3.95 7.56 -1.28
C ALA A 59 -2.88 7.03 -2.25
N VAL A 60 -2.46 5.77 -2.12
CA VAL A 60 -1.47 5.19 -3.06
C VAL A 60 -2.01 5.15 -4.48
N PHE A 61 -3.24 4.67 -4.70
CA PHE A 61 -3.79 4.60 -6.05
C PHE A 61 -3.96 5.98 -6.68
N GLY A 62 -4.48 6.94 -5.92
CA GLY A 62 -4.72 8.31 -6.40
C GLY A 62 -3.42 9.06 -6.69
N PHE A 63 -2.47 9.08 -5.75
CA PHE A 63 -1.20 9.78 -5.96
C PHE A 63 -0.36 9.13 -7.05
N SER A 64 -0.37 7.79 -7.15
CA SER A 64 0.36 7.07 -8.19
C SER A 64 -0.21 7.34 -9.58
N ALA A 65 -1.53 7.30 -9.74
CA ALA A 65 -2.18 7.68 -10.99
C ALA A 65 -1.87 9.15 -11.34
N ALA A 66 -1.99 10.07 -10.38
CA ALA A 66 -1.70 11.49 -10.60
C ALA A 66 -0.25 11.70 -11.06
N TYR A 67 0.72 11.07 -10.39
CA TYR A 67 2.14 11.19 -10.72
C TYR A 67 2.49 10.62 -12.09
N ASN A 68 2.02 9.41 -12.41
CA ASN A 68 2.38 8.72 -13.64
C ASN A 68 1.65 9.30 -14.87
N MET A 69 0.42 9.79 -14.70
CA MET A 69 -0.38 10.34 -15.81
C MET A 69 -0.13 11.83 -16.07
N THR A 70 0.37 12.58 -15.08
CA THR A 70 0.63 14.02 -15.26
C THR A 70 1.94 14.28 -16.01
N ARG A 71 1.87 15.18 -16.99
CA ARG A 71 3.04 15.82 -17.62
C ARG A 71 3.06 17.29 -17.21
N GLY A 72 4.20 17.80 -16.76
CA GLY A 72 4.36 19.22 -16.46
C GLY A 72 5.17 19.55 -15.21
N PRO A 73 5.24 20.85 -14.85
CA PRO A 73 6.19 21.38 -13.86
C PRO A 73 5.90 20.94 -12.43
N ARG A 74 4.70 20.42 -12.13
CA ARG A 74 4.31 19.94 -10.79
C ARG A 74 4.48 18.43 -10.61
N ARG A 75 4.94 17.70 -11.64
CA ARG A 75 5.10 16.23 -11.58
C ARG A 75 6.04 15.77 -10.47
N TRP A 76 7.08 16.55 -10.17
CA TRP A 76 8.02 16.24 -9.09
C TRP A 76 7.34 16.26 -7.71
N LEU A 77 6.32 17.09 -7.50
CA LEU A 77 5.61 17.17 -6.23
C LEU A 77 4.70 15.93 -6.07
N LEU A 78 3.99 15.56 -7.14
CA LEU A 78 3.17 14.35 -7.18
C LEU A 78 4.02 13.09 -6.93
N GLN A 79 5.24 13.04 -7.48
CA GLN A 79 6.19 11.96 -7.20
C GLN A 79 6.51 11.83 -5.70
N ARG A 80 6.66 12.96 -4.98
CA ARG A 80 6.93 12.92 -3.54
C ARG A 80 5.74 12.36 -2.77
N PHE A 81 4.51 12.79 -3.13
CA PHE A 81 3.30 12.26 -2.51
C PHE A 81 3.08 10.78 -2.83
N ASP A 82 3.30 10.36 -4.07
CA ASP A 82 3.22 8.96 -4.49
C ASP A 82 4.16 8.07 -3.66
N HIS A 83 5.44 8.46 -3.55
CA HIS A 83 6.39 7.71 -2.75
C HIS A 83 6.09 7.76 -1.24
N ALA A 84 5.61 8.90 -0.72
CA ALA A 84 5.23 9.03 0.69
C ALA A 84 4.00 8.17 1.02
N ALA A 85 3.05 8.05 0.09
CA ALA A 85 1.84 7.27 0.26
C ALA A 85 2.12 5.78 0.46
N ILE A 86 3.21 5.24 -0.10
CA ILE A 86 3.60 3.83 0.10
C ILE A 86 3.84 3.53 1.58
N TYR A 87 4.58 4.40 2.30
CA TYR A 87 4.82 4.27 3.74
C TYR A 87 3.50 4.22 4.53
N VAL A 88 2.60 5.16 4.22
CA VAL A 88 1.29 5.27 4.87
C VAL A 88 0.41 4.07 4.55
N LYS A 89 0.38 3.60 3.30
CA LYS A 89 -0.39 2.43 2.88
C LYS A 89 0.04 1.19 3.64
N ILE A 90 1.34 0.95 3.77
CA ILE A 90 1.83 -0.21 4.53
C ILE A 90 1.29 -0.14 5.97
N ALA A 91 1.50 0.96 6.68
CA ALA A 91 0.99 1.10 8.06
C ALA A 91 -0.54 1.01 8.15
N ALA A 92 -1.26 1.59 7.19
CA ALA A 92 -2.71 1.52 7.10
C ALA A 92 -3.23 0.09 6.88
N THR A 93 -2.51 -0.74 6.12
CA THR A 93 -2.79 -2.18 5.99
C THR A 93 -2.66 -2.92 7.32
N TYR A 94 -1.68 -2.58 8.15
CA TYR A 94 -1.51 -3.21 9.47
C TYR A 94 -2.62 -2.85 10.46
N THR A 95 -3.19 -1.65 10.38
CA THR A 95 -4.15 -1.11 11.35
C THR A 95 -5.30 -2.07 11.71
N PRO A 96 -6.10 -2.59 10.76
CA PRO A 96 -7.18 -3.52 11.09
C PRO A 96 -6.69 -4.80 11.78
N PHE A 97 -5.57 -5.38 11.35
CA PHE A 97 -5.06 -6.61 11.95
C PHE A 97 -4.50 -6.36 13.36
N ALA A 98 -3.70 -5.31 13.52
CA ALA A 98 -2.99 -5.06 14.77
C ALA A 98 -3.91 -4.48 15.85
N ALA A 99 -4.76 -3.51 15.51
CA ALA A 99 -5.63 -2.83 16.46
C ALA A 99 -6.89 -3.62 16.81
N VAL A 100 -7.46 -4.37 15.85
CA VAL A 100 -8.74 -5.06 16.02
C VAL A 100 -8.56 -6.54 16.31
N LYS A 101 -7.74 -7.25 15.51
CA LYS A 101 -7.63 -8.72 15.61
C LYS A 101 -6.62 -9.19 16.63
N MET A 102 -5.42 -8.61 16.64
CA MET A 102 -4.41 -8.96 17.62
C MET A 102 -4.69 -8.28 18.97
N GLY A 103 -4.93 -6.97 18.95
CA GLY A 103 -5.10 -6.18 20.15
C GLY A 103 -3.93 -6.31 21.14
N GLY A 104 -4.18 -5.92 22.38
CA GLY A 104 -3.21 -6.07 23.48
C GLY A 104 -1.84 -5.43 23.21
N LEU A 105 -0.84 -5.83 24.00
CA LEU A 105 0.50 -5.25 23.89
C LEU A 105 1.14 -5.55 22.53
N ALA A 106 0.97 -6.77 22.00
CA ALA A 106 1.59 -7.18 20.75
C ALA A 106 1.05 -6.39 19.55
N GLY A 107 -0.28 -6.28 19.42
CA GLY A 107 -0.94 -5.55 18.35
C GLY A 107 -0.60 -4.06 18.38
N PHE A 108 -0.70 -3.41 19.55
CA PHE A 108 -0.38 -1.99 19.66
C PHE A 108 1.11 -1.67 19.51
N SER A 109 2.00 -2.59 19.92
CA SER A 109 3.45 -2.42 19.70
C SER A 109 3.80 -2.49 18.21
N LEU A 110 3.23 -3.46 17.48
CA LEU A 110 3.38 -3.57 16.03
C LEU A 110 2.81 -2.32 15.34
N LEU A 111 1.61 -1.88 15.73
CA LEU A 111 0.96 -0.69 15.19
C LEU A 111 1.81 0.57 15.38
N GLY A 112 2.32 0.79 16.60
CA GLY A 112 3.18 1.91 16.92
C GLY A 112 4.47 1.90 16.08
N ALA A 113 5.10 0.74 15.94
CA ALA A 113 6.32 0.59 15.14
C ALA A 113 6.07 0.92 13.65
N VAL A 114 5.05 0.33 13.02
CA VAL A 114 4.79 0.55 11.59
C VAL A 114 4.35 1.99 11.30
N TRP A 115 3.56 2.63 12.18
CA TRP A 115 3.17 4.03 12.01
C TRP A 115 4.33 5.00 12.27
N ALA A 116 5.21 4.71 13.23
CA ALA A 116 6.42 5.51 13.44
C ALA A 116 7.32 5.50 12.20
N ILE A 117 7.57 4.31 11.63
CA ILE A 117 8.32 4.18 10.37
C ILE A 117 7.59 4.91 9.25
N ALA A 118 6.27 4.80 9.17
CA ALA A 118 5.50 5.45 8.11
C ALA A 118 5.59 6.97 8.16
N VAL A 119 5.43 7.57 9.34
CA VAL A 119 5.52 9.04 9.53
C VAL A 119 6.91 9.54 9.17
N LEU A 120 7.96 8.90 9.71
CA LEU A 120 9.34 9.29 9.45
C LEU A 120 9.70 9.11 7.97
N GLY A 121 9.32 7.99 7.37
CA GLY A 121 9.56 7.67 5.97
C GLY A 121 8.82 8.62 5.01
N ALA A 122 7.54 8.88 5.27
CA ALA A 122 6.74 9.81 4.48
C ALA A 122 7.30 11.23 4.57
N ALA A 123 7.63 11.71 5.78
CA ALA A 123 8.26 13.02 5.97
C ALA A 123 9.59 13.11 5.22
N ALA A 124 10.46 12.09 5.32
CA ALA A 124 11.72 12.05 4.59
C ALA A 124 11.52 12.14 3.06
N LYS A 125 10.49 11.50 2.50
CA LYS A 125 10.15 11.61 1.07
C LYS A 125 9.64 12.98 0.67
N LEU A 126 8.86 13.64 1.53
CA LEU A 126 8.31 14.96 1.25
C LEU A 126 9.38 16.06 1.33
N TYR A 127 10.28 16.00 2.31
CA TYR A 127 11.23 17.08 2.58
C TYR A 127 12.64 16.82 2.01
N MET A 128 13.12 15.57 1.99
CA MET A 128 14.51 15.22 1.66
C MET A 128 14.63 14.13 0.58
N PRO A 129 13.90 14.20 -0.56
CA PRO A 129 13.78 13.09 -1.51
C PRO A 129 15.10 12.64 -2.16
N ALA A 130 16.04 13.56 -2.37
CA ALA A 130 17.31 13.29 -3.06
C ALA A 130 18.21 12.31 -2.29
N GLN A 131 18.12 12.33 -0.96
CA GLN A 131 18.96 11.50 -0.08
C GLN A 131 18.40 10.07 0.10
N PHE A 132 17.13 9.84 -0.27
CA PHE A 132 16.40 8.61 0.02
C PHE A 132 15.98 7.82 -1.23
N VAL A 133 16.57 8.07 -2.40
CA VAL A 133 16.12 7.45 -3.66
C VAL A 133 16.23 5.92 -3.63
N ARG A 134 17.33 5.35 -3.12
CA ARG A 134 17.55 3.89 -3.06
C ARG A 134 17.16 3.25 -1.73
N THR A 135 17.39 3.94 -0.61
CA THR A 135 17.16 3.39 0.74
C THR A 135 15.68 3.07 1.01
N SER A 136 14.76 3.73 0.32
CA SER A 136 13.34 3.55 0.62
C SER A 136 12.77 2.19 0.26
N TYR A 137 13.29 1.50 -0.76
CA TYR A 137 12.81 0.15 -1.07
C TYR A 137 13.09 -0.83 0.07
N VAL A 138 14.29 -0.72 0.68
CA VAL A 138 14.65 -1.53 1.85
C VAL A 138 13.72 -1.21 3.02
N LEU A 139 13.45 0.08 3.27
CA LEU A 139 12.54 0.50 4.34
C LEU A 139 11.09 0.07 4.09
N TYR A 140 10.61 0.14 2.85
CA TYR A 140 9.27 -0.37 2.48
C TYR A 140 9.15 -1.86 2.74
N LEU A 141 10.14 -2.65 2.33
CA LEU A 141 10.13 -4.09 2.54
C LEU A 141 10.27 -4.44 4.03
N ALA A 142 11.18 -3.78 4.75
CA ALA A 142 11.33 -3.98 6.19
C ALA A 142 10.04 -3.65 6.97
N GLN A 143 9.39 -2.52 6.65
CA GLN A 143 8.10 -2.18 7.24
C GLN A 143 7.00 -3.16 6.79
N GLY A 144 7.00 -3.56 5.52
CA GLY A 144 6.02 -4.47 4.93
C GLY A 144 6.03 -5.85 5.58
N TRP A 145 7.20 -6.33 6.01
CA TRP A 145 7.39 -7.61 6.69
C TRP A 145 7.50 -7.50 8.22
N ALA A 146 7.19 -6.34 8.81
CA ALA A 146 7.24 -6.14 10.26
C ALA A 146 6.32 -7.09 11.05
N CYS A 147 5.26 -7.62 10.42
CA CYS A 147 4.39 -8.65 11.00
C CYS A 147 5.14 -9.89 11.49
N LEU A 148 6.31 -10.21 10.90
CA LEU A 148 7.09 -11.39 11.28
C LEU A 148 7.57 -11.33 12.74
N PHE A 149 7.75 -10.13 13.30
CA PHE A 149 8.10 -9.95 14.71
C PHE A 149 6.94 -10.26 15.67
N ALA A 150 5.71 -10.30 15.16
CA ALA A 150 4.50 -10.64 15.90
C ALA A 150 3.75 -11.80 15.22
N LEU A 151 4.50 -12.73 14.62
CA LEU A 151 3.92 -13.81 13.83
C LEU A 151 3.04 -14.77 14.64
N PRO A 152 3.43 -15.25 15.84
CA PRO A 152 2.56 -16.11 16.64
C PRO A 152 1.18 -15.48 16.95
N PRO A 153 1.09 -14.27 17.54
CA PRO A 153 -0.21 -13.65 17.80
C PRO A 153 -0.98 -13.31 16.51
N LEU A 154 -0.30 -13.09 15.38
CA LEU A 154 -0.97 -12.88 14.10
C LEU A 154 -1.63 -14.17 13.58
N ILE A 155 -0.95 -15.32 13.68
CA ILE A 155 -1.50 -16.62 13.27
C ILE A 155 -2.69 -16.99 14.15
N GLU A 156 -2.62 -16.73 15.45
CA GLU A 156 -3.73 -16.97 16.38
C GLU A 156 -4.94 -16.05 16.12
N ALA A 157 -4.70 -14.82 15.66
CA ALA A 157 -5.74 -13.82 15.45
C ALA A 157 -6.48 -13.92 14.11
N LEU A 158 -5.91 -14.61 13.12
CA LEU A 158 -6.42 -14.61 11.74
C LEU A 158 -6.85 -16.00 11.26
N SER A 159 -7.85 -16.03 10.40
CA SER A 159 -8.20 -17.24 9.66
C SER A 159 -7.04 -17.67 8.73
N ALA A 160 -7.03 -18.94 8.34
CA ALA A 160 -6.07 -19.43 7.35
C ALA A 160 -6.19 -18.67 6.01
N THR A 161 -7.41 -18.28 5.62
CA THR A 161 -7.67 -17.51 4.40
C THR A 161 -7.06 -16.11 4.48
N ALA A 162 -7.32 -15.36 5.55
CA ALA A 162 -6.76 -14.03 5.76
C ALA A 162 -5.23 -14.07 5.80
N LEU A 163 -4.65 -15.06 6.49
CA LEU A 163 -3.20 -15.23 6.58
C LEU A 163 -2.58 -15.53 5.20
N ALA A 164 -3.19 -16.43 4.43
CA ALA A 164 -2.73 -16.76 3.08
C ALA A 164 -2.79 -15.56 2.14
N LEU A 165 -3.90 -14.80 2.16
CA LEU A 165 -4.05 -13.57 1.37
C LEU A 165 -3.04 -12.50 1.77
N LEU A 166 -2.77 -12.34 3.06
CA LEU A 166 -1.76 -11.40 3.56
C LEU A 166 -0.35 -11.78 3.08
N LEU A 167 0.01 -13.07 3.18
CA LEU A 167 1.29 -13.60 2.74
C LEU A 167 1.46 -13.46 1.22
N ILE A 168 0.47 -13.89 0.42
CA ILE A 168 0.49 -13.77 -1.04
C ILE A 168 0.65 -12.30 -1.44
N GLY A 169 -0.13 -11.39 -0.83
CA GLY A 169 0.01 -9.96 -1.09
C GLY A 169 1.41 -9.42 -0.77
N GLY A 170 2.00 -9.84 0.37
CA GLY A 170 3.37 -9.45 0.75
C GLY A 170 4.43 -9.95 -0.22
N VAL A 171 4.29 -11.19 -0.69
CA VAL A 171 5.17 -11.77 -1.73
C VAL A 171 5.00 -11.02 -3.05
N LEU A 172 3.77 -10.75 -3.50
CA LEU A 172 3.50 -10.02 -4.73
C LEU A 172 4.10 -8.61 -4.71
N TYR A 173 4.00 -7.88 -3.60
CA TYR A 173 4.67 -6.59 -3.44
C TYR A 173 6.19 -6.73 -3.59
N THR A 174 6.77 -7.73 -2.93
CA THR A 174 8.22 -7.98 -2.95
C THR A 174 8.72 -8.32 -4.36
N VAL A 175 8.01 -9.22 -5.05
CA VAL A 175 8.31 -9.60 -6.43
C VAL A 175 8.13 -8.42 -7.39
N GLY A 176 7.09 -7.61 -7.18
CA GLY A 176 6.86 -6.40 -7.96
C GLY A 176 8.09 -5.47 -7.97
N VAL A 177 8.79 -5.32 -6.83
CA VAL A 177 9.97 -4.44 -6.72
C VAL A 177 11.05 -4.85 -7.73
N VAL A 178 11.18 -6.14 -8.03
CA VAL A 178 12.13 -6.64 -9.05
C VAL A 178 11.81 -6.06 -10.42
N PHE A 179 10.54 -6.09 -10.83
CA PHE A 179 10.10 -5.52 -12.10
C PHE A 179 10.25 -4.00 -12.13
N HIS A 180 9.97 -3.31 -11.03
CA HIS A 180 10.18 -1.85 -10.92
C HIS A 180 11.64 -1.47 -11.16
N LEU A 181 12.58 -2.22 -10.59
CA LEU A 181 14.02 -1.97 -10.72
C LEU A 181 14.59 -2.40 -12.08
N TRP A 182 13.87 -3.24 -12.84
CA TRP A 182 14.30 -3.72 -14.15
C TRP A 182 13.99 -2.70 -15.27
N GLN A 183 14.65 -1.55 -15.23
CA GLN A 183 14.40 -0.41 -16.14
C GLN A 183 14.63 -0.69 -17.64
N ARG A 184 15.29 -1.81 -18.00
CA ARG A 184 15.50 -2.23 -19.39
C ARG A 184 14.37 -3.10 -19.95
N LEU A 185 13.48 -3.61 -19.09
CA LEU A 185 12.36 -4.44 -19.50
C LEU A 185 11.24 -3.56 -20.08
N PRO A 186 10.74 -3.82 -21.29
CA PRO A 186 9.56 -3.13 -21.80
C PRO A 186 8.37 -3.32 -20.87
N TYR A 187 7.56 -2.27 -20.66
CA TYR A 187 6.38 -2.28 -19.79
C TYR A 187 6.67 -2.49 -18.29
N ASN A 188 7.92 -2.34 -17.83
CA ASN A 188 8.29 -2.57 -16.44
C ASN A 188 7.41 -1.80 -15.43
N ASN A 189 7.06 -0.53 -15.73
CA ASN A 189 6.21 0.31 -14.87
C ASN A 189 4.79 -0.25 -14.74
N ALA A 190 4.19 -0.63 -15.88
CA ALA A 190 2.85 -1.18 -15.91
C ALA A 190 2.79 -2.55 -15.20
N ILE A 191 3.83 -3.38 -15.38
CA ILE A 191 3.96 -4.66 -14.68
C ILE A 191 4.07 -4.42 -13.17
N TRP A 192 4.94 -3.51 -12.73
CA TRP A 192 5.07 -3.11 -11.33
C TRP A 192 3.72 -2.69 -10.72
N HIS A 193 3.00 -1.77 -11.37
CA HIS A 193 1.70 -1.33 -10.88
C HIS A 193 0.65 -2.45 -10.90
N GLY A 194 0.74 -3.38 -11.85
CA GLY A 194 -0.08 -4.59 -11.88
C GLY A 194 0.13 -5.46 -10.64
N PHE A 195 1.39 -5.72 -10.26
CA PHE A 195 1.71 -6.42 -9.02
C PHE A 195 1.18 -5.67 -7.78
N VAL A 196 1.35 -4.36 -7.72
CA VAL A 196 0.82 -3.51 -6.63
C VAL A 196 -0.70 -3.62 -6.53
N LEU A 197 -1.40 -3.63 -7.66
CA LEU A 197 -2.86 -3.74 -7.71
C LEU A 197 -3.34 -5.11 -7.22
N VAL A 198 -2.76 -6.20 -7.72
CA VAL A 198 -3.13 -7.56 -7.30
C VAL A 198 -2.78 -7.80 -5.84
N ALA A 199 -1.61 -7.34 -5.38
CA ALA A 199 -1.22 -7.42 -3.98
C ALA A 199 -2.20 -6.65 -3.07
N SER A 200 -2.62 -5.45 -3.49
CA SER A 200 -3.63 -4.66 -2.77
C SER A 200 -4.99 -5.36 -2.73
N ALA A 201 -5.38 -6.08 -3.79
CA ALA A 201 -6.59 -6.88 -3.82
C ALA A 201 -6.52 -8.07 -2.85
N CYS A 202 -5.37 -8.75 -2.75
CA CYS A 202 -5.13 -9.77 -1.72
C CYS A 202 -5.27 -9.19 -0.31
N HIS A 203 -4.62 -8.06 -0.02
CA HIS A 203 -4.72 -7.40 1.28
C HIS A 203 -6.14 -6.90 1.58
N PHE A 204 -6.87 -6.42 0.58
CA PHE A 204 -8.29 -6.07 0.72
C PHE A 204 -9.11 -7.29 1.11
N GLY A 205 -8.91 -8.43 0.43
CA GLY A 205 -9.57 -9.69 0.77
C GLY A 205 -9.22 -10.15 2.19
N ALA A 206 -7.96 -9.99 2.62
CA ALA A 206 -7.54 -10.33 3.97
C ALA A 206 -8.24 -9.45 5.03
N VAL A 207 -8.40 -8.14 4.78
CA VAL A 207 -9.12 -7.24 5.70
C VAL A 207 -10.61 -7.57 5.72
N LEU A 208 -11.22 -7.83 4.56
CA LEU A 208 -12.62 -8.23 4.47
C LEU A 208 -12.87 -9.53 5.25
N ASP A 209 -12.06 -10.56 5.02
CA ASP A 209 -12.17 -11.82 5.75
C ASP A 209 -11.96 -11.64 7.26
N ALA A 210 -10.88 -10.95 7.64
CA ALA A 210 -10.47 -10.87 9.03
C ALA A 210 -11.33 -9.95 9.90
N VAL A 211 -11.98 -8.93 9.34
CA VAL A 211 -12.67 -7.90 10.15
C VAL A 211 -14.17 -7.84 9.88
N VAL A 212 -14.62 -8.28 8.70
CA VAL A 212 -16.04 -8.19 8.31
C VAL A 212 -16.72 -9.55 8.33
N LEU A 213 -16.04 -10.60 7.87
CA LEU A 213 -16.65 -11.94 7.72
C LEU A 213 -16.41 -12.87 8.91
N SER A 214 -15.48 -12.53 9.80
CA SER A 214 -15.07 -13.35 10.95
C SER A 214 -15.74 -12.97 12.25
#